data_AF-A0A6G9YZ85-F1
#
_entry.id   AF-A0A6G9YZ85-F1
#
_cell.length_a   1.000
_cell.length_b   1.000
_cell.length_c   1.000
_cell.angle_alpha   90.00
_cell.angle_beta   90.00
_cell.angle_gamma   90.00
#
_symmetry.space_group_name_H-M   'P 1'
#
loop_
_entity.id
_entity.type
_entity.pdbx_description
1 polymer ?
#
loop_
_entity_poly.entity_id
_entity_poly.type
_entity_poly.pdbx_seq_one_letter_code
_entity_poly.pdbx_strand_id
1 'polypeptide(L)'
;MALSTYNGFPGEYRERVQAELTAMWSSGLWEPPGECAVCYQTDGAIHAHLEDYSQPETYVPLCIICHLIVHARFREPELFAEYRRWICDGNRPDAQTQNSGFVVMKTRFRPGNRHKGWPGATVNKPVAATFLDGLAPVRFIHPHAPGT
;
A
#
# COMPACT_ATOMS: atom_id res chain seq x y z
N MET A 1 -18.41 5.39 2.29
CA MET A 1 -17.96 5.38 3.69
C MET A 1 -16.80 6.33 3.80
N ALA A 2 -16.78 7.21 4.80
CA ALA A 2 -15.67 8.13 5.02
C ALA A 2 -14.36 7.36 5.31
N LEU A 3 -13.24 7.87 4.82
CA LEU A 3 -11.93 7.29 5.12
C LEU A 3 -11.63 7.37 6.62
N SER A 4 -10.94 6.36 7.17
CA SER A 4 -10.48 6.41 8.56
C SER A 4 -9.27 7.34 8.71
N THR A 5 -9.02 7.83 9.93
CA THR A 5 -7.75 8.52 10.24
C THR A 5 -6.55 7.61 9.97
N TYR A 6 -5.47 8.17 9.41
CA TYR A 6 -4.22 7.47 9.14
C TYR A 6 -3.03 8.35 9.44
N ASN A 7 -2.10 7.88 10.28
CA ASN A 7 -0.96 8.65 10.79
C ASN A 7 -1.32 10.06 11.32
N GLY A 8 -2.51 10.22 11.92
CA GLY A 8 -3.01 11.51 12.38
C GLY A 8 -3.78 12.33 11.34
N PHE A 9 -3.74 12.00 10.06
CA PHE A 9 -4.52 12.69 9.03
C PHE A 9 -5.99 12.24 9.03
N PRO A 10 -6.96 13.15 9.26
CA PRO A 10 -8.39 12.83 9.23
C PRO A 10 -8.86 12.35 7.86
N GLY A 11 -9.94 11.56 7.84
CA GLY A 11 -10.51 11.01 6.60
C GLY A 11 -10.81 12.07 5.54
N GLU A 12 -11.49 13.14 5.94
CA GLU A 12 -11.82 14.29 5.08
C GLU A 12 -10.59 14.99 4.50
N TYR A 13 -9.49 15.07 5.27
CA TYR A 13 -8.22 15.62 4.79
C TYR A 13 -7.64 14.73 3.69
N ARG A 14 -7.65 13.41 3.90
CA ARG A 14 -7.17 12.42 2.93
C ARG A 14 -8.02 12.40 1.66
N GLU A 15 -9.33 12.57 1.78
CA GLU A 15 -10.25 12.65 0.64
C GLU A 15 -9.99 13.90 -0.20
N ARG A 16 -9.77 15.06 0.44
CA ARG A 16 -9.39 16.30 -0.27
C ARG A 16 -8.09 16.12 -1.04
N VAL A 17 -7.05 15.58 -0.40
CA VAL A 17 -5.75 15.30 -1.03
C VAL A 17 -5.89 14.33 -2.22
N GLN A 18 -6.72 13.29 -2.09
CA GLN A 18 -7.01 12.38 -3.20
C GLN A 18 -7.69 13.10 -4.37
N ALA A 19 -8.60 14.04 -4.10
CA ALA A 19 -9.24 14.84 -5.15
C ALA A 19 -8.23 15.77 -5.85
N GLU A 20 -7.31 16.39 -5.11
CA GLU A 20 -6.22 17.21 -5.65
C GLU A 20 -5.31 16.40 -6.59
N LEU A 21 -4.84 15.23 -6.15
CA LEU A 21 -4.05 14.30 -6.99
C LEU A 21 -4.80 13.89 -8.25
N THR A 22 -6.09 13.55 -8.11
CA THR A 22 -6.93 13.17 -9.26
C THR A 22 -7.05 14.30 -10.28
N ALA A 23 -7.18 15.55 -9.81
CA ALA A 23 -7.20 16.73 -10.68
C ALA A 23 -5.84 16.98 -11.37
N MET A 24 -4.73 16.78 -10.65
CA MET A 24 -3.38 16.88 -11.23
C MET A 24 -3.16 15.83 -12.33
N TRP A 25 -3.56 14.58 -12.10
CA TRP A 25 -3.48 13.53 -13.13
C TRP A 25 -4.39 13.80 -14.32
N SER A 26 -5.63 14.24 -14.07
CA SER A 26 -6.60 14.51 -15.14
C SER A 26 -6.21 15.71 -16.00
N SER A 27 -5.48 16.67 -15.45
CA SER A 27 -4.95 17.82 -16.19
C SER A 27 -3.63 17.54 -16.92
N GLY A 28 -3.01 16.38 -16.68
CA GLY A 28 -1.69 16.04 -17.22
C GLY A 28 -0.53 16.77 -16.56
N LEU A 29 -0.79 17.48 -15.44
CA LEU A 29 0.29 18.11 -14.65
C LEU A 29 1.22 17.06 -14.03
N TRP A 30 0.69 15.87 -13.74
CA TRP A 30 1.44 14.75 -13.17
C TRP A 30 0.93 13.41 -13.74
N GLU A 31 1.77 12.39 -13.76
CA GLU A 31 1.39 11.05 -14.25
C GLU A 31 0.72 10.20 -13.16
N PRO A 32 -0.40 9.50 -13.45
CA PRO A 32 -0.98 8.58 -12.47
C PRO A 32 -0.01 7.42 -12.15
N PRO A 33 -0.13 6.78 -10.97
CA PRO A 33 0.73 5.66 -10.59
C PRO A 33 0.56 4.47 -11.54
N GLY A 34 1.64 4.03 -12.20
CA GLY A 34 1.63 2.97 -13.21
C GLY A 34 2.37 1.68 -12.86
N GLU A 35 3.28 1.71 -11.87
CA GLU A 35 4.04 0.53 -11.44
C GLU A 35 4.21 0.53 -9.92
N CYS A 36 3.94 -0.60 -9.27
CA CYS A 36 4.13 -0.74 -7.82
C CYS A 36 5.61 -0.68 -7.41
N ALA A 37 5.98 0.29 -6.57
CA ALA A 37 7.35 0.47 -6.07
C ALA A 37 7.85 -0.67 -5.16
N VAL A 38 6.97 -1.55 -4.70
CA VAL A 38 7.32 -2.68 -3.81
C VAL A 38 7.56 -3.97 -4.59
N CYS A 39 6.69 -4.28 -5.56
CA CYS A 39 6.67 -5.60 -6.21
C CYS A 39 6.71 -5.55 -7.73
N TYR A 40 6.84 -4.36 -8.33
CA TYR A 40 6.92 -4.16 -9.79
C TYR A 40 5.71 -4.72 -10.56
N GLN A 41 4.53 -4.69 -9.93
CA GLN A 41 3.26 -4.99 -10.59
C GLN A 41 2.82 -3.76 -11.38
N THR A 42 2.49 -3.95 -12.66
CA THR A 42 1.98 -2.92 -13.58
C THR A 42 0.49 -3.11 -13.91
N ASP A 43 -0.07 -4.28 -13.56
CA ASP A 43 -1.47 -4.63 -13.85
C ASP A 43 -2.37 -4.50 -12.61
N GLY A 44 -3.66 -4.24 -12.87
CA GLY A 44 -4.68 -4.10 -11.85
C GLY A 44 -4.71 -2.70 -11.23
N ALA A 45 -5.25 -2.61 -10.01
CA ALA A 45 -5.35 -1.34 -9.29
C ALA A 45 -4.01 -0.97 -8.65
N ILE A 46 -3.46 0.19 -9.03
CA ILE A 46 -2.26 0.78 -8.46
C ILE A 46 -2.64 2.16 -7.91
N HIS A 47 -2.35 2.38 -6.64
CA HIS A 47 -2.76 3.57 -5.90
C HIS A 47 -1.56 4.40 -5.47
N ALA A 48 -1.75 5.71 -5.39
CA ALA A 48 -0.82 6.64 -4.78
C ALA A 48 -0.93 6.54 -3.25
N HIS A 49 -0.01 5.85 -2.60
CA HIS A 49 0.04 5.75 -1.13
C HIS A 49 0.83 6.91 -0.53
N LEU A 50 0.33 7.48 0.57
CA LEU A 50 0.98 8.58 1.29
C LEU A 50 1.13 8.20 2.77
N GLU A 51 2.35 8.33 3.31
CA GLU A 51 2.58 8.35 4.77
C GLU A 51 2.41 9.78 5.33
N ASP A 52 2.68 10.80 4.51
CA ASP A 52 2.51 12.23 4.77
C ASP A 52 1.51 12.83 3.76
N TYR A 53 0.28 13.10 4.18
CA TYR A 53 -0.73 13.67 3.29
C TYR A 53 -0.57 15.18 3.10
N SER A 54 0.35 15.85 3.81
CA SER A 54 0.62 17.29 3.60
C SER A 54 1.48 17.57 2.36
N GLN A 55 2.11 16.53 1.80
CA GLN A 55 2.96 16.60 0.60
C GLN A 55 2.49 15.56 -0.44
N PRO A 56 1.36 15.82 -1.13
CA PRO A 56 0.72 14.84 -2.01
C PRO A 56 1.60 14.31 -3.14
N GLU A 57 2.55 15.10 -3.62
CA GLU A 57 3.51 14.75 -4.67
C GLU A 57 4.52 13.66 -4.25
N THR A 58 4.64 13.38 -2.94
CA THR A 58 5.57 12.38 -2.40
C THR A 58 4.99 10.95 -2.38
N TYR A 59 3.87 10.74 -3.07
CA TYR A 59 3.19 9.46 -3.05
C TYR A 59 4.09 8.32 -3.56
N VAL A 60 3.86 7.13 -3.00
CA VAL A 60 4.50 5.90 -3.41
C VAL A 60 3.47 5.05 -4.16
N PRO A 61 3.70 4.74 -5.45
CA PRO A 61 2.84 3.83 -6.20
C PRO A 61 2.81 2.44 -5.55
N LEU A 62 1.64 1.95 -5.15
CA LEU A 62 1.47 0.61 -4.60
C LEU A 62 0.33 -0.12 -5.29
N CYS A 63 0.55 -1.36 -5.72
CA CYS A 63 -0.56 -2.23 -6.09
C CYS A 63 -1.49 -2.45 -4.89
N ILE A 64 -2.77 -2.70 -5.13
CA ILE A 64 -3.78 -2.77 -4.08
C ILE A 64 -3.44 -3.76 -2.95
N ILE A 65 -2.77 -4.88 -3.23
CA ILE A 65 -2.35 -5.83 -2.18
C ILE A 65 -1.26 -5.21 -1.30
N CYS A 66 -0.18 -4.68 -1.88
CA CYS A 66 0.87 -4.00 -1.12
C CYS A 66 0.31 -2.82 -0.31
N HIS A 67 -0.58 -2.03 -0.92
CA HIS A 67 -1.24 -0.90 -0.27
C HIS A 67 -2.06 -1.33 0.96
N LEU A 68 -2.85 -2.41 0.83
CA LEU A 68 -3.65 -2.94 1.93
C LEU A 68 -2.78 -3.55 3.03
N ILE A 69 -1.68 -4.21 2.69
CA ILE A 69 -0.73 -4.75 3.66
C ILE A 69 -0.09 -3.61 4.47
N VAL A 70 0.28 -2.49 3.83
CA VAL A 70 0.79 -1.29 4.53
C VAL A 70 -0.23 -0.79 5.55
N HIS A 71 -1.51 -0.69 5.18
CA HIS A 71 -2.57 -0.27 6.11
C HIS A 71 -2.91 -1.34 7.17
N ALA A 72 -2.61 -2.61 6.92
CA ALA A 72 -2.79 -3.70 7.87
C ALA A 72 -1.67 -3.73 8.92
N ARG A 73 -0.49 -3.16 8.64
CA ARG A 73 0.74 -3.33 9.46
C ARG A 73 0.58 -3.10 10.95
N PHE A 74 -0.31 -2.19 11.35
CA PHE A 74 -0.56 -1.90 12.77
C PHE A 74 -1.48 -2.91 13.45
N ARG A 75 -2.39 -3.53 12.70
CA ARG A 75 -3.42 -4.45 13.22
C ARG A 75 -3.02 -5.91 13.04
N GLU A 76 -2.27 -6.20 11.99
CA GLU A 76 -1.79 -7.54 11.64
C GLU A 76 -0.25 -7.47 11.42
N PRO A 77 0.55 -7.17 12.48
CA PRO A 77 2.00 -6.97 12.35
C PRO A 77 2.76 -8.23 11.91
N GLU A 78 2.29 -9.41 12.29
CA GLU A 78 2.85 -10.69 11.84
C GLU A 78 2.65 -10.88 10.33
N LEU A 79 1.44 -10.61 9.83
CA LEU A 79 1.14 -10.62 8.39
C LEU A 79 2.06 -9.67 7.64
N PHE A 80 2.24 -8.44 8.15
CA PHE A 80 3.12 -7.46 7.53
C PHE A 80 4.58 -7.93 7.49
N ALA A 81 5.09 -8.46 8.61
CA ALA A 81 6.47 -8.94 8.69
C ALA A 81 6.74 -10.11 7.74
N GLU A 82 5.81 -11.06 7.62
CA GLU A 82 5.92 -12.18 6.70
C GLU A 82 5.78 -11.72 5.24
N TYR A 83 4.84 -10.81 4.96
CA TYR A 83 4.62 -10.29 3.62
C TYR A 83 5.84 -9.55 3.10
N ARG A 84 6.44 -8.71 3.94
CA ARG A 84 7.70 -8.02 3.64
C ARG A 84 8.80 -9.00 3.24
N ARG A 85 9.01 -10.08 4.02
CA ARG A 85 10.01 -11.11 3.70
C ARG A 85 9.71 -11.79 2.37
N TRP A 86 8.47 -12.20 2.16
CA TRP A 86 8.06 -12.84 0.92
C TRP A 86 8.29 -11.96 -0.32
N ILE A 87 8.05 -10.65 -0.24
CA ILE A 87 8.42 -9.74 -1.32
C ILE A 87 9.94 -9.66 -1.49
N CYS A 88 10.71 -9.54 -0.41
CA CYS A 88 12.18 -9.53 -0.47
C CYS A 88 12.75 -10.80 -1.12
N ASP A 89 12.07 -11.94 -0.98
CA ASP A 89 12.44 -13.19 -1.66
C ASP A 89 12.12 -13.19 -3.17
N GLY A 90 11.65 -12.07 -3.73
CA GLY A 90 11.37 -11.91 -5.15
C GLY A 90 9.94 -12.29 -5.56
N ASN A 91 9.06 -12.52 -4.59
CA ASN A 91 7.67 -12.84 -4.89
C ASN A 91 6.84 -11.60 -5.21
N ARG A 92 5.80 -11.79 -6.03
CA ARG A 92 4.86 -10.76 -6.44
C ARG A 92 3.43 -11.28 -6.32
N PRO A 93 2.49 -10.53 -5.71
CA PRO A 93 1.09 -10.92 -5.67
C PRO A 93 0.46 -10.88 -7.06
N ASP A 94 -0.56 -11.71 -7.29
CA ASP A 94 -1.38 -11.61 -8.50
C ASP A 94 -2.02 -10.22 -8.61
N ALA A 95 -2.18 -9.73 -9.84
CA ALA A 95 -2.87 -8.46 -10.09
C ALA A 95 -4.30 -8.51 -9.55
N GLN A 96 -4.73 -7.46 -8.86
CA GLN A 96 -6.06 -7.37 -8.26
C GLN A 96 -6.71 -6.03 -8.61
N THR A 97 -8.04 -6.05 -8.69
CA THR A 97 -8.85 -4.82 -8.75
C THR A 97 -8.99 -4.24 -7.35
N GLN A 98 -9.46 -2.99 -7.24
CA GLN A 98 -9.80 -2.40 -5.95
C GLN A 98 -10.83 -3.23 -5.17
N ASN A 99 -11.84 -3.76 -5.87
CA ASN A 99 -12.90 -4.55 -5.26
C ASN A 99 -12.41 -5.91 -4.75
N SER A 100 -11.54 -6.58 -5.51
CA SER A 100 -11.05 -7.92 -5.15
C SER A 100 -9.90 -7.89 -4.14
N GLY A 101 -9.09 -6.82 -4.13
CA GLY A 101 -7.87 -6.74 -3.31
C GLY A 101 -8.10 -6.97 -1.81
N PHE A 102 -9.15 -6.37 -1.24
CA PHE A 102 -9.48 -6.53 0.19
C PHE A 102 -9.86 -7.96 0.55
N VAL A 103 -10.69 -8.61 -0.29
CA VAL A 103 -11.12 -9.99 -0.09
C VAL A 103 -9.92 -10.93 -0.20
N VAL A 104 -9.07 -10.75 -1.21
CA VAL A 104 -7.88 -11.57 -1.42
C VAL A 104 -6.89 -11.41 -0.26
N MET A 105 -6.59 -10.19 0.17
CA MET A 105 -5.72 -9.95 1.34
C MET A 105 -6.23 -10.70 2.58
N LYS A 106 -7.52 -10.55 2.91
CA LYS A 106 -8.10 -11.19 4.10
C LYS A 106 -8.20 -12.70 4.02
N THR A 107 -8.46 -13.26 2.85
CA THR A 107 -8.78 -14.70 2.72
C THR A 107 -7.59 -15.54 2.27
N ARG A 108 -6.55 -14.94 1.68
CA ARG A 108 -5.43 -15.69 1.06
C ARG A 108 -4.07 -15.35 1.63
N PHE A 109 -3.84 -14.11 2.05
CA PHE A 109 -2.55 -13.70 2.61
C PHE A 109 -2.43 -13.91 4.12
N ARG A 110 -3.54 -14.13 4.83
CA ARG A 110 -3.46 -14.30 6.29
C ARG A 110 -2.58 -15.48 6.71
N PRO A 111 -1.78 -15.34 7.77
CA PRO A 111 -0.84 -16.40 8.19
C PRO A 111 -1.52 -17.68 8.68
N GLY A 112 -2.83 -17.73 8.89
CA GLY A 112 -3.55 -18.99 9.14
C GLY A 112 -3.69 -19.88 7.88
N ASN A 113 -3.50 -19.31 6.68
CA ASN A 113 -3.74 -19.98 5.41
C ASN A 113 -2.46 -20.45 4.70
N ARG A 114 -1.31 -20.51 5.40
CA ARG A 114 0.01 -20.81 4.80
C ARG A 114 0.06 -22.15 4.05
N HIS A 115 -0.75 -23.11 4.45
CA HIS A 115 -0.81 -24.44 3.83
C HIS A 115 -1.20 -24.44 2.35
N LYS A 116 -1.74 -23.33 1.82
CA LYS A 116 -2.11 -23.19 0.40
C LYS A 116 -1.15 -22.31 -0.40
N GLY A 117 -0.09 -21.81 0.23
CA GLY A 117 0.76 -20.76 -0.33
C GLY A 117 0.01 -19.43 -0.49
N TRP A 118 0.76 -18.35 -0.63
CA TRP A 118 0.19 -17.04 -0.97
C TRP A 118 -0.02 -16.91 -2.47
N PRO A 119 -1.10 -16.23 -2.91
CA PRO A 119 -1.39 -16.06 -4.32
C PRO A 119 -0.38 -15.11 -4.96
N GLY A 120 0.22 -15.55 -6.05
CA GLY A 120 1.32 -14.86 -6.71
C GLY A 120 2.38 -15.83 -7.23
N ALA A 121 3.52 -15.27 -7.63
CA ALA A 121 4.65 -16.02 -8.17
C ALA A 121 5.99 -15.37 -7.82
N THR A 122 7.06 -16.18 -7.80
CA THR A 122 8.44 -15.71 -7.71
C THR A 122 8.90 -15.27 -9.10
N VAL A 123 8.85 -13.97 -9.36
CA VAL A 123 9.13 -13.39 -10.69
C VAL A 123 10.17 -12.28 -10.64
N ASN A 124 10.42 -11.72 -9.45
CA ASN A 124 11.43 -10.70 -9.24
C ASN A 124 12.71 -11.34 -8.71
N LYS A 125 13.83 -10.63 -8.86
CA LYS A 125 15.07 -11.01 -8.18
C LYS A 125 14.92 -10.75 -6.68
N PRO A 126 15.43 -11.63 -5.80
CA PRO A 126 15.48 -11.33 -4.38
C PRO A 126 16.26 -10.04 -4.10
N VAL A 127 15.78 -9.28 -3.12
CA VAL A 127 16.37 -8.01 -2.68
C VAL A 127 16.53 -8.01 -1.16
N ALA A 128 17.51 -7.26 -0.65
CA ALA A 128 17.73 -7.16 0.79
C ALA A 128 16.64 -6.34 1.51
N ALA A 129 16.02 -5.39 0.80
CA ALA A 129 15.00 -4.51 1.33
C ALA A 129 14.14 -3.93 0.20
N THR A 130 12.95 -3.48 0.58
CA THR A 130 11.94 -2.79 -0.23
C THR A 130 11.44 -1.56 0.50
N PHE A 131 10.51 -0.80 -0.10
CA PHE A 131 9.80 0.27 0.59
C PHE A 131 9.12 -0.20 1.90
N LEU A 132 8.64 -1.46 1.97
CA LEU A 132 7.99 -1.97 3.19
C LEU A 132 8.96 -2.03 4.39
N ASP A 133 10.25 -2.23 4.13
CA ASP A 133 11.29 -2.29 5.16
C ASP A 133 11.59 -0.92 5.79
N GLY A 134 11.29 0.16 5.07
CA GLY A 134 11.43 1.54 5.56
C GLY A 134 10.27 2.00 6.44
N LEU A 135 9.20 1.21 6.57
CA LEU A 135 8.00 1.61 7.31
C LEU A 135 8.02 1.12 8.75
N ALA A 136 7.75 2.04 9.67
CA ALA A 136 7.56 1.71 11.08
C ALA A 136 6.29 0.84 11.26
N PRO A 137 6.38 -0.35 11.89
CA PRO A 137 5.22 -1.19 12.18
C PRO A 137 4.45 -0.74 13.43
N VAL A 138 4.69 0.49 13.89
CA VAL A 138 4.05 1.09 15.07
C VAL A 138 3.20 2.28 14.64
N ARG A 139 2.04 2.46 15.29
CA ARG A 139 1.20 3.64 15.05
C ARG A 139 1.93 4.88 15.55
N PHE A 140 1.90 5.93 14.75
CA PHE A 140 2.40 7.25 15.11
C PHE A 140 1.48 8.33 14.55
N ILE A 141 1.64 9.55 15.04
CA ILE A 141 1.04 10.74 14.46
C ILE A 141 2.13 11.42 13.65
N HIS A 142 1.89 11.64 12.36
CA HIS A 142 2.86 12.31 11.50
C HIS A 142 3.06 13.74 12.00
N PRO A 143 4.29 14.27 12.06
CA PRO A 143 4.55 15.63 12.55
C PRO A 143 3.84 16.73 11.72
N HIS A 144 3.51 16.43 10.48
CA HIS A 144 2.77 17.33 9.58
C HIS A 144 1.25 17.09 9.58
N ALA A 145 0.75 16.15 10.39
CA ALA A 145 -0.69 15.97 10.51
C ALA A 145 -1.32 17.28 11.03
N PRO A 146 -2.44 17.74 10.43
CA PRO A 146 -3.16 18.88 10.97
C PRO A 146 -3.51 18.56 12.43
N GLY A 147 -3.15 19.47 13.34
CA GLY A 147 -3.04 19.21 14.77
C GLY A 147 -4.20 18.38 15.34
N THR A 148 -3.84 17.42 16.19
CA THR A 148 -4.77 16.83 17.15
C THR A 148 -5.29 17.87 18.13
#